data_AF-A0A453IYJ6-F1
#
_entry.id   AF-A0A453IYJ6-F1
#
_cell.length_a   1.000
_cell.length_b   1.000
_cell.length_c   1.000
_cell.angle_alpha   90.00
_cell.angle_beta   90.00
_cell.angle_gamma   90.00
#
_symmetry.space_group_name_H-M   'P 1'
#
loop_
_entity.id
_entity.type
_entity.pdbx_description
1 polymer ?
#
loop_
_entity_poly.entity_id
_entity_poly.type
_entity_poly.pdbx_seq_one_letter_code
_entity_poly.pdbx_strand_id
1 'polypeptide(L)' 'MADQSPAPIRCKAAVSRAKGAPLVIEDIVVDPPKAYEIRMKVICTSLCHTDITFWRGKEDFPLPPVFPRILGHEAYG' A
#
# COMPACT_ATOMS: atom_id res chain seq x y z
N MET A 1 14.82 -16.91 -26.76
CA MET A 1 13.67 -16.00 -26.54
C MET A 1 13.96 -15.28 -25.24
N ALA A 2 13.89 -13.94 -25.20
CA ALA A 2 14.11 -13.21 -23.95
C ALA A 2 13.02 -13.58 -22.94
N ASP A 3 13.40 -13.82 -21.70
CA ASP A 3 12.49 -14.02 -20.59
C ASP A 3 11.61 -12.76 -20.46
N GLN A 4 10.32 -12.88 -20.80
CA GLN A 4 9.34 -11.79 -20.69
C GLN A 4 8.66 -11.77 -19.31
N SER A 5 9.21 -12.49 -18.33
CA SER A 5 8.67 -12.47 -16.97
C SER A 5 8.76 -11.04 -16.41
N PRO A 6 7.68 -10.50 -15.85
CA PRO A 6 7.71 -9.16 -15.28
C PRO A 6 8.74 -9.10 -14.14
N ALA A 7 9.61 -8.08 -14.16
CA ALA A 7 10.59 -7.86 -13.09
C ALA A 7 9.95 -7.14 -11.89
N PRO A 8 10.56 -7.22 -10.69
CA PRO A 8 10.21 -6.34 -9.57
C PRO A 8 10.39 -4.86 -9.93
N ILE A 9 9.49 -4.00 -9.45
CA ILE A 9 9.51 -2.55 -9.70
C ILE A 9 9.89 -1.82 -8.43
N ARG A 10 10.83 -0.87 -8.52
CA ARG A 10 11.11 0.08 -7.44
C ARG A 10 10.27 1.34 -7.63
N CYS A 11 9.46 1.70 -6.63
CA CYS A 11 8.61 2.89 -6.67
C CYS A 11 8.43 3.49 -5.27
N LYS A 12 7.74 4.64 -5.19
CA LYS A 12 7.46 5.31 -3.90
C LYS A 12 6.14 4.85 -3.31
N ALA A 13 6.09 4.73 -1.99
CA ALA A 13 4.86 4.53 -1.23
C ALA A 13 4.87 5.30 0.08
N ALA A 14 3.68 5.66 0.59
CA ALA A 14 3.50 6.19 1.93
C ALA A 14 3.30 5.02 2.91
N VAL A 15 4.30 4.77 3.77
CA VAL A 15 4.33 3.62 4.68
C VAL A 15 3.94 4.06 6.08
N SER A 16 2.92 3.40 6.64
CA SER A 16 2.56 3.50 8.05
C SER A 16 3.42 2.55 8.86
N ARG A 17 4.40 3.09 9.61
CA ARG A 17 5.36 2.31 10.41
C ARG A 17 4.85 1.95 11.81
N ALA A 18 4.00 2.80 12.40
CA ALA A 18 3.44 2.62 13.73
C ALA A 18 2.09 3.35 13.85
N LYS A 19 1.31 2.96 14.86
CA LYS A 19 -0.01 3.55 15.18
C LYS A 19 0.09 5.07 15.30
N GLY A 20 -0.62 5.79 14.43
CA GLY A 20 -0.71 7.26 14.47
C GLY A 20 0.58 8.03 14.18
N ALA A 21 1.69 7.35 13.87
CA ALA A 21 2.93 8.02 13.49
C ALA A 21 2.81 8.61 12.07
N PRO A 22 3.45 9.76 11.75
CA PRO A 22 3.45 10.30 10.40
C PRO A 22 3.82 9.26 9.35
N LEU A 23 3.12 9.26 8.21
CA LEU A 23 3.45 8.38 7.10
C LEU A 23 4.81 8.78 6.52
N VAL A 24 5.65 7.78 6.23
CA VAL A 24 6.98 8.00 5.66
C VAL A 24 6.93 7.65 4.17
N ILE A 25 7.39 8.56 3.32
CA ILE A 25 7.56 8.27 1.88
C ILE A 25 8.85 7.48 1.70
N GLU A 26 8.73 6.25 1.23
CA GLU A 26 9.85 5.32 1.09
C GLU A 26 9.89 4.73 -0.32
N ASP A 27 11.09 4.34 -0.77
CA ASP A 27 11.21 3.50 -1.97
C ASP A 27 10.98 2.04 -1.59
N ILE A 28 9.97 1.42 -2.18
CA ILE A 28 9.60 0.02 -1.99
C ILE A 28 9.90 -0.80 -3.24
N VAL A 29 9.92 -2.12 -3.10
CA VAL A 29 9.96 -3.06 -4.22
C VAL A 29 8.61 -3.75 -4.32
N VAL A 30 7.98 -3.67 -5.49
CA VAL A 30 6.73 -4.36 -5.81
C VAL A 30 7.05 -5.55 -6.70
N ASP A 31 6.83 -6.74 -6.19
CA ASP A 31 7.04 -8.00 -6.90
C ASP A 31 6.19 -8.09 -8.17
N PRO A 32 6.58 -8.94 -9.15
CA PRO A 32 5.69 -9.27 -10.26
C PRO A 32 4.40 -9.93 -9.80
N PRO A 33 3.28 -9.72 -10.52
CA PRO A 33 2.04 -10.41 -10.22
C PRO A 33 2.18 -11.92 -10.44
N LYS A 34 1.61 -12.72 -9.55
CA LYS A 34 1.44 -14.17 -9.72
C LYS A 34 0.21 -14.48 -10.58
N ALA A 35 -0.10 -15.76 -10.74
CA ALA A 35 -1.33 -16.19 -11.41
C ALA A 35 -2.56 -15.57 -10.73
N TYR A 36 -3.44 -14.96 -11.53
CA TYR A 36 -4.67 -14.28 -11.09
C TYR A 36 -4.47 -13.01 -10.24
N GLU A 37 -3.26 -12.45 -10.21
CA GLU A 37 -2.99 -11.14 -9.62
C GLU A 37 -2.84 -10.06 -10.69
N ILE A 38 -3.15 -8.82 -10.35
CA ILE A 38 -2.94 -7.66 -11.21
C ILE A 38 -2.01 -6.69 -10.49
N ARG A 39 -0.95 -6.24 -11.18
CA ARG A 39 -0.09 -5.15 -10.72
C ARG A 39 -0.49 -3.87 -11.43
N MET A 40 -1.07 -2.92 -10.71
CA MET A 40 -1.54 -1.65 -11.24
C MET A 40 -0.56 -0.51 -10.98
N LYS A 41 -0.51 0.46 -11.90
CA LYS A 41 0.19 1.72 -11.70
C LYS A 41 -0.81 2.78 -11.22
N VAL A 42 -0.84 3.06 -9.93
CA VAL A 42 -1.69 4.12 -9.38
C VAL A 42 -1.26 5.49 -9.92
N ILE A 43 -2.16 6.18 -10.61
CA ILE A 43 -1.95 7.54 -11.15
C ILE A 43 -2.43 8.57 -10.14
N CYS A 44 -3.59 8.34 -9.53
CA CYS A 44 -4.13 9.17 -8.45
C CYS A 44 -4.87 8.32 -7.41
N THR A 45 -4.88 8.81 -6.17
CA THR A 45 -5.58 8.19 -5.04
C THR A 45 -6.06 9.28 -4.08
N SER A 46 -7.22 9.07 -3.45
CA SER A 46 -7.79 9.94 -2.42
C SER A 46 -7.68 9.31 -1.03
N LEU A 47 -7.92 10.13 -0.01
CA LEU A 47 -8.02 9.67 1.38
C LEU A 47 -9.47 9.71 1.82
N CYS A 48 -9.88 8.66 2.52
CA CYS A 48 -11.17 8.56 3.15
C CYS A 48 -11.02 8.38 4.67
N HIS A 49 -12.12 8.50 5.40
CA HIS A 49 -12.13 8.34 6.85
C HIS A 49 -11.65 6.95 7.31
N THR A 50 -11.84 5.92 6.48
CA THR A 50 -11.36 4.55 6.72
C THR A 50 -9.83 4.51 6.79
N ASP A 51 -9.12 5.20 5.89
CA ASP A 51 -7.65 5.24 5.91
C ASP A 51 -7.14 5.81 7.24
N ILE A 52 -7.77 6.89 7.72
CA ILE A 52 -7.44 7.53 9.00
C ILE A 52 -7.75 6.60 10.17
N THR A 53 -8.87 5.87 10.11
CA THR A 53 -9.27 4.93 11.17
C THR A 53 -8.26 3.81 11.34
N PHE A 54 -7.78 3.22 10.24
CA PHE A 54 -6.75 2.17 10.28
C PHE A 54 -5.37 2.74 10.62
N TRP A 55 -5.01 3.91 10.12
CA TRP A 55 -3.75 4.58 10.45
C TRP A 55 -3.61 4.86 11.95
N ARG A 56 -4.69 5.36 12.57
CA ARG A 56 -4.74 5.65 14.01
C ARG A 56 -4.87 4.40 14.87
N GLY A 57 -5.17 3.22 14.30
CA GLY A 57 -5.35 1.97 15.04
C GLY A 57 -6.31 2.11 16.23
N LYS A 58 -7.53 2.59 15.98
CA LYS A 58 -8.56 2.77 17.03
C LYS A 58 -8.78 1.44 17.78
N GLU A 59 -8.77 1.51 19.11
CA GLU A 59 -8.85 0.33 19.99
C GLU A 59 -10.20 -0.38 19.88
N ASP A 60 -11.26 0.37 19.58
CA ASP A 60 -12.62 -0.15 19.38
C ASP A 60 -12.89 -0.68 17.96
N PHE A 61 -11.88 -0.66 17.08
CA PHE A 61 -12.05 -1.21 15.74
C PHE A 61 -11.80 -2.72 15.75
N PRO A 62 -12.68 -3.55 15.16
CA PRO A 62 -12.66 -5.01 15.34
C PRO A 62 -11.44 -5.71 14.72
N LEU A 63 -10.55 -4.98 14.04
CA LEU A 63 -9.37 -5.52 13.39
C LEU A 63 -8.10 -5.03 14.11
N PRO A 64 -7.18 -5.94 14.46
CA PRO A 64 -5.92 -5.56 15.09
C PRO A 64 -5.12 -4.65 14.13
N PRO A 65 -4.43 -3.62 14.65
CA PRO A 65 -3.58 -2.79 13.83
C PRO A 65 -2.40 -3.60 13.30
N VAL A 66 -2.17 -3.55 11.98
CA VAL A 66 -1.04 -4.22 11.32
C VAL A 66 -0.10 -3.17 10.77
N PHE A 67 1.17 -3.22 11.20
CA PHE A 67 2.25 -2.38 10.72
C PHE A 67 3.50 -3.24 10.45
N PRO A 68 4.33 -2.89 9.44
CA PRO A 68 4.15 -1.78 8.50
C PRO A 68 3.02 -2.03 7.50
N ARG A 69 2.38 -0.96 7.01
CA ARG A 69 1.26 -1.05 6.05
C ARG A 69 1.25 0.13 5.08
N ILE A 70 0.91 -0.14 3.82
CA ILE A 70 0.51 0.86 2.83
C ILE A 70 -1.02 0.91 2.82
N LEU A 71 -1.58 2.10 3.06
CA LEU A 71 -3.03 2.36 3.09
C LEU A 71 -3.50 2.85 1.70
N GLY A 72 -4.76 3.25 1.59
CA GLY A 72 -5.37 3.72 0.34
C GLY A 72 -6.22 2.64 -0.31
N HIS A 73 -7.50 2.94 -0.50
CA HIS A 73 -8.48 2.05 -1.12
C HIS A 73 -9.37 2.77 -2.15
N GLU A 74 -9.04 4.02 -2.45
CA GLU A 74 -9.71 4.86 -3.46
C GLU A 74 -8.65 5.31 -4.47
N ALA A 75 -8.56 4.65 -5.63
CA ALA A 75 -7.49 4.87 -6.60
C ALA A 75 -7.94 4.69 -8.05
N TYR A 76 -7.20 5.32 -8.96
CA TYR A 76 -7.34 5.17 -10.41
C TYR A 76 -5.96 5.00 -11.08
N GLY A 77 -5.89 4.13 -12.09
CA GLY A 77 -4.70 3.88 -12.91
C GLY A 77 -4.78 2.57 -13.69
#